data_AF-A0A7C3YCX2-F1
#
_entry.id   AF-A0A7C3YCX2-F1
#
_cell.length_a   1.000
_cell.length_b   1.000
_cell.length_c   1.000
_cell.angle_alpha   90.00
_cell.angle_beta   90.00
_cell.angle_gamma   90.00
#
_symmetry.space_group_name_H-M   'P 1'
#
loop_
_entity.id
_entity.type
_entity.pdbx_description
1 polymer ?
#
loop_
_entity_poly.entity_id
_entity_poly.type
_entity_poly.pdbx_seq_one_letter_code
_entity_poly.pdbx_strand_id
1 'polypeptide(L)'
;MRAGSGERHGEGLTGLLFTRLLRGGALAVMRRQETLDRINVFPVRDADTGANLAATLRAAAARLGNAAPEEVGAAARVAAEGALDGARGNSGAIFAQFLQGLAAALERRRSADTRPFAAAARQGAESAYGALSDPREGTILSVLRAWSHELSQRAHEEDFGGMLRAGLAAAREALAATPRQLEVLARHRVVDAGGQGFVYFLEGLLDALHGDHDHAWEPVSAAPHGAPPFRSRAD
;
A
#
# COMPACT_ATOMS: atom_id res chain seq x y z
N MET A 1 1.95 -40.33 5.38
CA MET A 1 1.82 -39.44 4.20
C MET A 1 0.55 -38.61 4.35
N ARG A 2 0.68 -37.36 4.80
CA ARG A 2 -0.41 -36.38 4.65
C ARG A 2 -0.07 -35.57 3.41
N ALA A 3 -0.84 -35.76 2.35
CA ALA A 3 -0.73 -34.96 1.14
C ALA A 3 -1.05 -33.51 1.51
N GLY A 4 -0.03 -32.65 1.46
CA GLY A 4 -0.22 -31.21 1.52
C GLY A 4 -1.01 -30.82 0.28
N SER A 5 -2.25 -30.39 0.48
CA SER A 5 -3.04 -29.70 -0.53
C SER A 5 -2.38 -28.34 -0.75
N GLY A 6 -1.35 -28.31 -1.61
CA GLY A 6 -0.90 -27.08 -2.24
C GLY A 6 -2.06 -26.58 -3.08
N GLU A 7 -2.81 -25.61 -2.56
CA GLU A 7 -3.76 -24.86 -3.36
C GLU A 7 -2.98 -24.26 -4.53
N ARG A 8 -3.38 -24.64 -5.74
CA ARG A 8 -2.82 -24.10 -6.97
C ARG A 8 -3.19 -22.61 -7.00
N HIS A 9 -2.22 -21.73 -6.76
CA HIS A 9 -2.38 -20.27 -6.84
C HIS A 9 -2.46 -19.78 -8.30
N GLY A 10 -3.29 -20.44 -9.11
CA GLY A 10 -3.47 -20.18 -10.54
C GLY A 10 -4.70 -19.32 -10.88
N GLU A 11 -5.48 -18.89 -9.88
CA GLU A 11 -6.59 -17.97 -10.10
C GLU A 11 -6.15 -16.55 -9.75
N GLY A 12 -6.10 -15.67 -10.76
CA GLY A 12 -5.79 -14.25 -10.57
C GLY A 12 -6.77 -13.57 -9.60
N LEU A 13 -6.43 -12.37 -9.18
CA LEU A 13 -7.22 -11.53 -8.29
C LEU A 13 -8.66 -11.33 -8.82
N THR A 14 -9.62 -11.97 -8.15
CA THR A 14 -11.07 -11.75 -8.36
C THR A 14 -11.58 -10.58 -7.54
N GLY A 15 -12.81 -10.12 -7.77
CA GLY A 15 -13.44 -9.07 -6.96
C GLY A 15 -13.66 -9.48 -5.50
N LEU A 16 -13.96 -10.76 -5.25
CA LEU A 16 -14.07 -11.32 -3.89
C LEU A 16 -12.71 -11.32 -3.18
N LEU A 17 -11.65 -11.79 -3.85
CA LEU A 17 -10.32 -11.77 -3.26
C LEU A 17 -9.85 -10.33 -3.04
N PHE A 18 -10.00 -9.43 -4.03
CA PHE A 18 -9.69 -8.01 -3.88
C PHE A 18 -10.39 -7.38 -2.67
N THR A 19 -11.68 -7.67 -2.48
CA THR A 19 -12.44 -7.17 -1.33
C THR A 19 -11.87 -7.65 0.00
N ARG A 20 -11.54 -8.94 0.07
CA ARG A 20 -10.90 -9.54 1.26
C ARG A 20 -9.54 -8.89 1.54
N LEU A 21 -8.71 -8.73 0.51
CA LEU A 21 -7.39 -8.11 0.57
C LEU A 21 -7.45 -6.65 1.03
N LEU A 22 -8.33 -5.85 0.43
CA LEU A 22 -8.55 -4.45 0.81
C LEU A 22 -8.98 -4.32 2.27
N ARG A 23 -9.90 -5.19 2.72
CA ARG A 23 -10.36 -5.21 4.12
C ARG A 23 -9.25 -5.58 5.09
N GLY A 24 -8.44 -6.57 4.75
CA GLY A 24 -7.26 -6.94 5.54
C GLY A 24 -6.32 -5.76 5.75
N GLY A 25 -5.95 -5.08 4.67
CA GLY A 25 -5.13 -3.87 4.72
C GLY A 25 -5.78 -2.73 5.49
N ALA A 26 -7.06 -2.45 5.26
CA ALA A 26 -7.80 -1.40 5.96
C ALA A 26 -7.81 -1.64 7.48
N LEU A 27 -8.10 -2.88 7.91
CA LEU A 27 -8.10 -3.26 9.32
C LEU A 27 -6.71 -3.12 9.95
N ALA A 28 -5.64 -3.49 9.23
CA ALA A 28 -4.27 -3.33 9.73
C ALA A 28 -3.89 -1.87 9.98
N VAL A 29 -4.30 -0.95 9.10
CA VAL A 29 -4.12 0.50 9.31
C VAL A 29 -4.95 0.99 10.50
N MET A 30 -6.22 0.61 10.57
CA MET A 30 -7.12 1.02 11.66
C MET A 30 -6.59 0.61 13.04
N ARG A 31 -6.03 -0.60 13.18
CA ARG A 31 -5.43 -1.07 14.45
C ARG A 31 -4.20 -0.26 14.88
N ARG A 32 -3.56 0.45 13.95
CA ARG A 32 -2.27 1.12 14.16
C ARG A 32 -2.36 2.64 13.96
N GLN A 33 -3.58 3.21 13.89
CA GLN A 33 -3.79 4.65 13.67
C GLN A 33 -3.03 5.51 14.68
N GLU A 34 -3.07 5.19 15.98
CA GLU A 34 -2.37 5.95 17.02
C GLU A 34 -0.85 5.94 16.83
N THR A 35 -0.30 4.85 16.27
CA THR A 35 1.13 4.78 15.97
C THR A 35 1.49 5.70 14.82
N LEU A 36 0.65 5.78 13.80
CA LEU A 36 0.83 6.69 12.67
C LEU A 36 0.72 8.15 13.12
N ASP A 37 -0.25 8.46 14.00
CA ASP A 37 -0.44 9.80 14.56
C ASP A 37 0.78 10.25 15.39
N ARG A 38 1.38 9.35 16.17
CA ARG A 38 2.59 9.65 16.96
C ARG A 38 3.81 10.01 16.11
N ILE A 39 3.97 9.38 14.94
CA ILE A 39 5.12 9.62 14.05
C ILE A 39 4.85 10.69 12.98
N ASN A 40 3.63 11.24 12.92
CA ASN A 40 3.27 12.29 11.97
C ASN A 40 3.97 13.60 12.32
N VAL A 41 5.06 13.92 11.62
CA VAL A 41 5.85 15.14 11.79
C VAL A 41 5.99 15.95 10.49
N PHE A 42 5.37 15.50 9.38
CA PHE A 42 5.44 16.14 8.06
C PHE A 42 4.06 16.14 7.37
N PRO A 43 3.66 17.23 6.70
CA PRO A 43 4.33 18.54 6.66
C PRO A 43 4.16 19.31 7.98
N VAL A 44 3.11 18.99 8.74
CA VAL A 44 2.76 19.59 10.02
C VAL A 44 2.54 18.47 11.03
N ARG A 45 2.99 18.69 12.26
CA ARG A 45 2.79 17.76 13.38
C ARG A 45 1.42 17.98 14.01
N ASP A 46 0.36 17.61 13.30
CA ASP A 46 -1.04 17.71 13.74
C ASP A 46 -1.62 16.40 14.30
N ALA A 47 -0.84 15.31 14.26
CA ALA A 47 -1.17 14.00 14.82
C ALA A 47 -2.50 13.42 14.29
N ASP A 48 -2.81 13.62 13.01
CA ASP A 48 -4.05 13.12 12.40
C ASP A 48 -3.89 12.11 11.24
N THR A 49 -2.65 11.85 10.78
CA THR A 49 -2.39 11.02 9.60
C THR A 49 -2.99 9.61 9.71
N GLY A 50 -2.87 8.99 10.88
CA GLY A 50 -3.47 7.69 11.17
C GLY A 50 -4.98 7.73 11.15
N ALA A 51 -5.58 8.69 11.84
CA ALA A 51 -7.03 8.89 11.85
C ALA A 51 -7.60 9.14 10.44
N ASN A 52 -6.90 9.95 9.64
CA ASN A 52 -7.23 10.30 8.26
C ASN A 52 -7.18 9.09 7.32
N LEU A 53 -6.09 8.32 7.37
CA LEU A 53 -5.96 7.08 6.59
C LEU A 53 -6.98 6.03 7.02
N ALA A 54 -7.18 5.84 8.32
CA ALA A 54 -8.13 4.88 8.85
C ALA A 54 -9.58 5.23 8.45
N ALA A 55 -9.96 6.51 8.48
CA ALA A 55 -11.28 6.96 8.03
C ALA A 55 -11.50 6.68 6.54
N THR A 56 -10.51 7.02 5.71
CA THR A 56 -10.57 6.83 4.25
C THR A 56 -10.68 5.35 3.89
N LEU A 57 -9.83 4.49 4.48
CA LEU A 57 -9.83 3.05 4.22
C LEU A 57 -11.08 2.35 4.78
N ARG A 58 -11.61 2.84 5.91
CA ARG A 58 -12.89 2.35 6.46
C ARG A 58 -14.03 2.63 5.48
N ALA A 59 -14.08 3.83 4.89
CA ALA A 59 -15.11 4.17 3.92
C ALA A 59 -15.00 3.31 2.65
N ALA A 60 -13.78 3.11 2.13
CA ALA A 60 -13.52 2.22 1.00
C ALA A 60 -14.00 0.78 1.26
N ALA A 61 -13.63 0.22 2.42
CA ALA A 61 -13.99 -1.13 2.81
C ALA A 61 -15.50 -1.31 3.10
N ALA A 62 -16.14 -0.28 3.67
CA ALA A 62 -17.56 -0.28 3.97
C ALA A 62 -18.42 -0.24 2.70
N ARG A 63 -18.01 0.55 1.69
CA ARG A 63 -18.77 0.69 0.44
C ARG A 63 -18.87 -0.60 -0.36
N LEU A 64 -17.90 -1.50 -0.23
CA LEU A 64 -17.97 -2.85 -0.84
C LEU A 64 -19.13 -3.71 -0.30
N GLY A 65 -19.63 -3.41 0.90
CA GLY A 65 -20.79 -4.10 1.50
C GLY A 65 -20.61 -5.62 1.63
N ASN A 66 -21.69 -6.34 1.96
CA ASN A 66 -21.62 -7.81 2.10
C ASN A 66 -21.71 -8.53 0.75
N ALA A 67 -22.27 -7.89 -0.28
CA ALA A 67 -22.39 -8.40 -1.63
C ALA A 67 -21.34 -7.74 -2.53
N ALA A 68 -20.07 -8.10 -2.32
CA ALA A 68 -18.98 -7.56 -3.11
C ALA A 68 -19.09 -8.02 -4.58
N PRO A 69 -18.70 -7.17 -5.56
CA PRO A 69 -18.68 -7.56 -6.96
C PRO A 69 -17.76 -8.76 -7.22
N GLU A 70 -18.15 -9.65 -8.15
CA GLU A 70 -17.31 -10.78 -8.57
C GLU A 70 -16.11 -10.32 -9.42
N GLU A 71 -16.30 -9.27 -10.21
CA GLU A 71 -15.27 -8.74 -11.10
C GLU A 71 -14.34 -7.77 -10.37
N VAL A 72 -13.03 -7.94 -10.55
CA VAL A 72 -12.02 -7.12 -9.87
C VAL A 72 -12.13 -5.64 -10.24
N GLY A 73 -12.45 -5.31 -11.49
CA GLY A 73 -12.66 -3.93 -11.93
C GLY A 73 -13.83 -3.26 -11.22
N ALA A 74 -14.95 -3.97 -11.09
CA ALA A 74 -16.12 -3.48 -10.38
C ALA A 74 -15.84 -3.31 -8.88
N ALA A 75 -15.17 -4.27 -8.24
CA ALA A 75 -14.80 -4.17 -6.83
C ALA A 75 -13.82 -3.00 -6.59
N ALA A 76 -12.80 -2.83 -7.43
CA ALA A 76 -11.85 -1.74 -7.34
C ALA A 76 -12.55 -0.37 -7.49
N ARG A 77 -13.47 -0.23 -8.45
CA ARG A 77 -14.26 1.00 -8.64
C ARG A 77 -15.08 1.34 -7.39
N VAL A 78 -15.82 0.37 -6.85
CA VAL A 78 -16.63 0.57 -5.64
C VAL A 78 -15.76 0.99 -4.45
N ALA A 79 -14.61 0.34 -4.25
CA ALA A 79 -13.66 0.71 -3.21
C ALA A 79 -13.10 2.12 -3.40
N ALA A 80 -12.74 2.48 -4.63
CA ALA A 80 -12.18 3.78 -4.96
C ALA A 80 -13.20 4.90 -4.75
N GLU A 81 -14.46 4.72 -5.15
CA GLU A 81 -15.56 5.65 -4.85
C GLU A 81 -15.72 5.85 -3.33
N GLY A 82 -15.66 4.77 -2.55
CA GLY A 82 -15.79 4.84 -1.09
C GLY A 82 -14.62 5.55 -0.44
N ALA A 83 -13.41 5.33 -0.95
CA ALA A 83 -12.24 6.07 -0.52
C ALA A 83 -12.36 7.57 -0.84
N LEU A 84 -12.86 7.91 -2.02
CA LEU A 84 -13.03 9.31 -2.43
C LEU A 84 -14.09 10.03 -1.58
N ASP A 85 -15.24 9.41 -1.36
CA ASP A 85 -16.33 9.95 -0.53
C ASP A 85 -15.89 10.13 0.94
N GLY A 86 -15.04 9.21 1.43
CA GLY A 86 -14.56 9.20 2.82
C GLY A 86 -13.20 9.84 3.04
N ALA A 87 -12.59 10.41 2.00
CA ALA A 87 -11.23 10.94 2.07
C ALA A 87 -11.13 12.04 3.12
N ARG A 88 -10.12 11.93 4.00
CA ARG A 88 -9.87 12.88 5.08
C ARG A 88 -8.40 13.31 5.07
N GLY A 89 -8.17 14.62 5.15
CA GLY A 89 -6.83 15.20 5.13
C GLY A 89 -6.02 14.83 3.87
N ASN A 90 -4.75 15.22 3.87
CA ASN A 90 -3.87 14.99 2.72
C ASN A 90 -3.55 13.50 2.53
N SER A 91 -3.22 12.78 3.62
CA SER A 91 -2.89 11.36 3.57
C SER A 91 -4.05 10.51 3.06
N GLY A 92 -5.28 10.81 3.47
CA GLY A 92 -6.48 10.15 2.97
C GLY A 92 -6.75 10.48 1.50
N ALA A 93 -6.64 11.76 1.11
CA ALA A 93 -6.80 12.16 -0.29
C ALA A 93 -5.80 11.45 -1.22
N ILE A 94 -4.51 11.39 -0.84
CA ILE A 94 -3.47 10.70 -1.63
C ILE A 94 -3.81 9.22 -1.79
N PHE A 95 -4.24 8.55 -0.72
CA PHE A 95 -4.62 7.14 -0.78
C PHE A 95 -5.88 6.92 -1.64
N ALA A 96 -6.86 7.82 -1.55
CA ALA A 96 -8.05 7.77 -2.41
C ALA A 96 -7.66 7.91 -3.89
N GLN A 97 -6.75 8.83 -4.23
CA GLN A 97 -6.25 9.00 -5.61
C GLN A 97 -5.45 7.79 -6.10
N PHE A 98 -4.69 7.15 -5.21
CA PHE A 98 -4.07 5.85 -5.51
C PHE A 98 -5.12 4.79 -5.90
N LEU A 99 -6.19 4.64 -5.11
CA LEU A 99 -7.26 3.68 -5.41
C LEU A 99 -8.02 4.04 -6.69
N GLN A 100 -8.22 5.32 -6.97
CA GLN A 100 -8.83 5.79 -8.23
C GLN A 100 -8.00 5.38 -9.45
N GLY A 101 -6.69 5.61 -9.43
CA GLY A 101 -5.80 5.18 -10.52
C GLY A 101 -5.76 3.67 -10.70
N LEU A 102 -5.71 2.93 -9.58
CA LEU A 102 -5.77 1.46 -9.59
C LEU A 102 -7.09 0.95 -10.20
N ALA A 103 -8.22 1.53 -9.80
CA ALA A 103 -9.54 1.17 -10.32
C ALA A 103 -9.68 1.47 -11.80
N ALA A 104 -9.19 2.62 -12.27
CA ALA A 104 -9.23 3.00 -13.68
C ALA A 104 -8.48 1.98 -14.58
N ALA A 105 -7.32 1.49 -14.13
CA ALA A 105 -6.58 0.46 -14.86
C ALA A 105 -7.26 -0.93 -14.86
N LEU A 106 -8.14 -1.18 -13.89
CA LEU A 106 -8.87 -2.44 -13.74
C LEU A 106 -10.31 -2.40 -14.28
N GLU A 107 -10.84 -1.24 -14.67
CA GLU A 107 -12.29 -0.96 -14.85
C GLU A 107 -13.12 -2.03 -15.58
N ARG A 108 -12.52 -2.76 -16.54
CA ARG A 108 -13.21 -3.79 -17.35
C ARG A 108 -12.65 -5.21 -17.15
N ARG A 109 -11.87 -5.43 -16.10
CA ARG A 109 -11.23 -6.71 -15.79
C ARG A 109 -12.16 -7.54 -14.89
N ARG A 110 -12.44 -8.77 -15.32
CA ARG A 110 -13.10 -9.77 -14.46
C ARG A 110 -12.16 -10.28 -13.37
N SER A 111 -10.92 -10.54 -13.75
CA SER A 111 -9.82 -10.90 -12.84
C SER A 111 -8.52 -10.24 -13.29
N ALA A 112 -7.54 -10.21 -12.38
CA ALA A 112 -6.20 -9.70 -12.65
C ALA A 112 -5.12 -10.61 -12.05
N ASP A 113 -4.30 -11.23 -12.89
CA ASP A 113 -3.05 -11.87 -12.49
C ASP A 113 -1.91 -10.83 -12.34
N THR A 114 -0.67 -11.27 -12.31
CA THR A 114 0.51 -10.42 -12.00
C THR A 114 0.65 -9.22 -12.93
N ARG A 115 0.56 -9.42 -14.26
CA ARG A 115 0.70 -8.34 -15.27
C ARG A 115 -0.32 -7.20 -15.13
N PRO A 116 -1.64 -7.44 -15.24
CA PRO A 116 -2.64 -6.39 -15.12
C PRO A 116 -2.65 -5.75 -13.73
N PHE A 117 -2.37 -6.50 -12.67
CA PHE A 117 -2.28 -5.92 -11.33
C PHE A 117 -1.05 -5.01 -11.18
N ALA A 118 0.12 -5.40 -11.69
CA ALA A 118 1.31 -4.55 -11.69
C ALA A 118 1.09 -3.26 -12.48
N ALA A 119 0.43 -3.33 -13.65
CA ALA A 119 0.05 -2.16 -14.42
C ALA A 119 -0.92 -1.25 -13.63
N ALA A 120 -1.90 -1.82 -12.94
CA ALA A 120 -2.84 -1.07 -12.12
C ALA A 120 -2.19 -0.43 -10.89
N ALA A 121 -1.26 -1.13 -10.23
CA ALA A 121 -0.45 -0.58 -9.14
C ALA A 121 0.38 0.62 -9.61
N ARG A 122 0.99 0.54 -10.79
CA ARG A 122 1.74 1.65 -11.39
C ARG A 122 0.84 2.84 -11.68
N GLN A 123 -0.32 2.60 -12.31
CA GLN A 123 -1.30 3.66 -12.57
C GLN A 123 -1.80 4.32 -11.28
N GLY A 124 -2.06 3.55 -10.23
CA GLY A 124 -2.40 4.08 -8.91
C GLY A 124 -1.31 4.99 -8.34
N ALA A 125 -0.04 4.56 -8.39
CA ALA A 125 1.07 5.37 -7.91
C ALA A 125 1.22 6.67 -8.71
N GLU A 126 1.09 6.61 -10.04
CA GLU A 126 1.10 7.78 -10.93
C GLU A 126 -0.07 8.75 -10.62
N SER A 127 -1.27 8.24 -10.37
CA SER A 127 -2.43 9.05 -9.98
C SER A 127 -2.25 9.74 -8.63
N ALA A 128 -1.70 9.03 -7.63
CA ALA A 128 -1.38 9.62 -6.33
C ALA A 128 -0.34 10.74 -6.44
N TYR A 129 0.67 10.55 -7.30
CA TYR A 129 1.70 11.55 -7.57
C TYR A 129 1.12 12.78 -8.28
N GLY A 130 0.32 12.57 -9.33
CA GLY A 130 -0.28 13.64 -10.14
C GLY A 130 -1.37 14.44 -9.43
N ALA A 131 -1.90 13.94 -8.31
CA ALA A 131 -2.90 14.65 -7.52
C ALA A 131 -2.32 15.77 -6.63
N LEU A 132 -1.00 15.84 -6.46
CA LEU A 132 -0.33 16.85 -5.63
C LEU A 132 0.30 17.95 -6.47
N SER A 133 0.10 19.20 -6.06
CA SER A 133 0.74 20.35 -6.72
C SER A 133 2.25 20.45 -6.43
N ASP A 134 2.72 19.95 -5.29
CA ASP A 134 4.13 19.87 -4.91
C ASP A 134 4.44 18.48 -4.33
N PRO A 135 4.67 17.47 -5.19
CA PRO A 135 5.00 16.11 -4.73
C PRO A 135 6.38 16.08 -4.07
N ARG A 136 6.48 15.41 -2.93
CA ARG A 136 7.71 15.34 -2.12
C ARG A 136 8.19 13.90 -2.00
N GLU A 137 9.41 13.64 -2.45
CA GLU A 137 10.12 12.40 -2.10
C GLU A 137 10.41 12.37 -0.59
N GLY A 138 10.54 11.17 -0.04
CA GLY A 138 10.56 10.89 1.40
C GLY A 138 9.18 10.85 2.05
N THR A 139 8.11 10.84 1.25
CA THR A 139 6.72 10.65 1.73
C THR A 139 6.17 9.30 1.26
N ILE A 140 4.87 9.06 1.51
CA ILE A 140 4.10 7.95 0.94
C ILE A 140 4.34 7.75 -0.56
N LEU A 141 4.62 8.81 -1.32
CA LEU A 141 4.89 8.74 -2.75
C LEU A 141 6.14 7.89 -3.07
N SER A 142 7.21 8.02 -2.29
CA SER A 142 8.44 7.23 -2.48
C SER A 142 8.18 5.75 -2.24
N VAL A 143 7.34 5.44 -1.26
CA VAL A 143 6.95 4.08 -0.90
C VAL A 143 6.05 3.47 -1.99
N LEU A 144 5.03 4.19 -2.46
CA LEU A 144 4.16 3.79 -3.56
C LEU A 144 4.94 3.54 -4.86
N ARG A 145 5.90 4.43 -5.17
CA ARG A 145 6.76 4.32 -6.34
C ARG A 145 7.65 3.09 -6.27
N ALA A 146 8.31 2.84 -5.13
CA ALA A 146 9.14 1.65 -4.96
C ALA A 146 8.33 0.35 -5.05
N TRP A 147 7.17 0.31 -4.38
CA TRP A 147 6.25 -0.83 -4.43
C TRP A 147 5.79 -1.14 -5.85
N SER A 148 5.21 -0.15 -6.54
CA SER A 148 4.70 -0.34 -7.91
C SER A 148 5.79 -0.65 -8.94
N HIS A 149 6.99 -0.12 -8.74
CA HIS A 149 8.15 -0.46 -9.56
C HIS A 149 8.54 -1.94 -9.40
N GLU A 150 8.62 -2.45 -8.17
CA GLU A 150 8.95 -3.85 -7.90
C GLU A 150 7.89 -4.79 -8.49
N LEU A 151 6.60 -4.48 -8.34
CA LEU A 151 5.53 -5.26 -8.98
C LEU A 151 5.68 -5.28 -10.51
N SER A 152 6.09 -4.16 -11.11
CA SER A 152 6.33 -4.09 -12.56
C SER A 152 7.50 -4.98 -13.02
N GLN A 153 8.58 -5.08 -12.22
CA GLN A 153 9.70 -5.98 -12.53
C GLN A 153 9.26 -7.45 -12.52
N ARG A 154 8.32 -7.80 -11.65
CA ARG A 154 7.81 -9.15 -11.44
C ARG A 154 6.55 -9.48 -12.21
N ALA A 155 6.05 -8.56 -13.02
CA ALA A 155 4.84 -8.74 -13.81
C ALA A 155 4.89 -10.00 -14.70
N HIS A 156 6.08 -10.49 -15.06
CA HIS A 156 6.24 -11.69 -15.87
C HIS A 156 6.13 -13.01 -15.08
N GLU A 157 6.15 -12.98 -13.75
CA GLU A 157 6.02 -14.14 -12.88
C GLU A 157 4.55 -14.61 -12.78
N GLU A 158 4.33 -15.88 -12.42
CA GLU A 158 2.98 -16.42 -12.19
C GLU A 158 2.55 -16.34 -10.72
N ASP A 159 3.51 -16.30 -9.78
CA ASP A 159 3.24 -16.28 -8.33
C ASP A 159 2.78 -14.88 -7.87
N PHE A 160 1.46 -14.66 -7.86
CA PHE A 160 0.85 -13.42 -7.38
C PHE A 160 1.21 -13.11 -5.92
N GLY A 161 1.24 -14.13 -5.05
CA GLY A 161 1.61 -13.95 -3.65
C GLY A 161 3.08 -13.59 -3.47
N GLY A 162 3.96 -14.21 -4.27
CA GLY A 162 5.39 -13.90 -4.34
C GLY A 162 5.65 -12.48 -4.79
N MET A 163 4.95 -12.04 -5.85
CA MET A 163 5.01 -10.67 -6.35
C MET A 163 4.63 -9.66 -5.25
N LEU A 164 3.54 -9.90 -4.51
CA LEU A 164 3.12 -9.04 -3.40
C LEU A 164 4.13 -9.02 -2.23
N ARG A 165 4.72 -10.16 -1.87
CA ARG A 165 5.76 -10.25 -0.83
C ARG A 165 6.99 -9.43 -1.20
N ALA A 166 7.44 -9.52 -2.44
CA ALA A 166 8.58 -8.73 -2.91
C ALA A 166 8.25 -7.23 -2.96
N GLY A 167 7.05 -6.88 -3.42
CA GLY A 167 6.56 -5.49 -3.35
C GLY A 167 6.57 -4.94 -1.92
N LEU A 168 6.11 -5.72 -0.93
CA LEU A 168 6.18 -5.30 0.48
C LEU A 168 7.63 -5.09 0.96
N ALA A 169 8.57 -5.94 0.56
CA ALA A 169 9.98 -5.76 0.88
C ALA A 169 10.51 -4.43 0.32
N ALA A 170 10.25 -4.14 -0.97
CA ALA A 170 10.64 -2.88 -1.60
C ALA A 170 9.98 -1.65 -0.92
N ALA A 171 8.71 -1.76 -0.53
CA ALA A 171 8.01 -0.71 0.21
C ALA A 171 8.67 -0.43 1.58
N ARG A 172 9.05 -1.48 2.31
CA ARG A 172 9.74 -1.35 3.61
C ARG A 172 11.11 -0.71 3.46
N GLU A 173 11.88 -1.09 2.44
CA GLU A 173 13.19 -0.48 2.16
C GLU A 173 13.04 1.01 1.83
N ALA A 174 12.07 1.37 0.98
CA ALA A 174 11.79 2.75 0.64
C ALA A 174 11.34 3.57 1.86
N LEU A 175 10.49 2.98 2.72
CA LEU A 175 10.06 3.60 3.96
C LEU A 175 11.24 3.86 4.91
N ALA A 176 12.13 2.88 5.09
CA ALA A 176 13.32 3.03 5.92
C ALA A 176 14.29 4.11 5.39
N ALA A 177 14.24 4.40 4.08
CA ALA A 177 15.03 5.45 3.44
C ALA A 177 14.42 6.85 3.56
N THR A 178 13.14 7.01 3.94
CA THR A 178 12.50 8.34 3.98
C THR A 178 13.19 9.36 4.90
N PRO A 179 13.79 8.99 6.05
CA PRO A 179 14.54 9.95 6.87
C PRO A 179 15.77 10.51 6.16
N ARG A 180 16.33 9.80 5.18
CA ARG A 180 17.46 10.27 4.36
C ARG A 180 17.01 11.23 3.26
N GLN A 181 15.71 11.31 2.99
CA GLN A 181 15.12 12.11 1.90
C GLN A 181 14.45 13.38 2.43
N LEU A 182 13.88 13.34 3.64
CA LEU A 182 13.30 14.49 4.32
C LEU A 182 13.95 14.73 5.68
N GLU A 183 14.60 15.88 5.81
CA GLU A 183 15.36 16.24 7.00
C GLU A 183 14.50 16.26 8.29
N VAL A 184 13.23 16.68 8.19
CA VAL A 184 12.30 16.68 9.33
C VAL A 184 12.10 15.28 9.91
N LEU A 185 12.04 14.26 9.06
CA LEU A 185 11.91 12.86 9.48
C LEU A 185 13.18 12.40 10.22
N ALA A 186 14.37 12.73 9.70
CA ALA A 186 15.65 12.44 10.36
C ALA A 186 15.78 13.13 11.73
N ARG A 187 15.47 14.43 11.81
CA ARG A 187 15.54 15.19 13.07
C ARG A 187 14.68 14.57 14.17
N HIS A 188 13.50 14.07 13.79
CA HIS A 188 12.58 13.41 14.71
C HIS A 188 12.83 11.89 14.87
N ARG A 189 13.78 11.32 14.12
CA ARG A 189 14.13 9.88 14.11
C ARG A 189 12.92 8.98 13.84
N VAL A 190 12.05 9.41 12.93
CA VAL A 190 10.86 8.68 12.49
C VAL A 190 10.87 8.52 10.98
N VAL A 191 10.16 7.52 10.48
CA VAL A 191 9.85 7.37 9.06
C VAL A 191 8.61 8.19 8.68
N ASP A 192 8.25 8.22 7.40
CA ASP A 192 7.04 8.92 6.96
C ASP A 192 5.78 8.22 7.45
N ALA A 193 4.85 8.97 8.05
CA ALA A 193 3.61 8.41 8.59
C ALA A 193 2.70 7.85 7.50
N GLY A 194 2.58 8.53 6.37
CA GLY A 194 1.78 8.05 5.24
C GLY A 194 2.34 6.76 4.63
N GLY A 195 3.66 6.73 4.40
CA GLY A 195 4.39 5.56 3.92
C GLY A 195 4.29 4.38 4.88
N GLN A 196 4.39 4.61 6.19
CA GLN A 196 4.19 3.58 7.20
C GLN A 196 2.76 3.04 7.19
N GLY A 197 1.77 3.91 6.98
CA GLY A 197 0.38 3.52 6.79
C GLY A 197 0.19 2.63 5.56
N PHE A 198 0.84 2.95 4.45
CA PHE A 198 0.81 2.10 3.26
C PHE A 198 1.49 0.74 3.49
N VAL A 199 2.61 0.69 4.21
CA VAL A 199 3.25 -0.59 4.60
C VAL A 199 2.32 -1.43 5.47
N TYR A 200 1.65 -0.85 6.47
CA TYR A 200 0.65 -1.58 7.27
C TYR A 200 -0.51 -2.09 6.44
N PHE A 201 -0.94 -1.33 5.44
CA PHE A 201 -1.96 -1.77 4.49
C PHE A 201 -1.49 -3.00 3.70
N LEU A 202 -0.26 -3.00 3.18
CA LEU A 202 0.30 -4.14 2.44
C LEU A 202 0.50 -5.38 3.31
N GLU A 203 0.90 -5.20 4.57
CA GLU A 203 1.00 -6.31 5.54
C GLU A 203 -0.37 -6.96 5.76
N GLY A 204 -1.40 -6.18 6.09
CA GLY A 204 -2.74 -6.71 6.31
C GLY A 204 -3.35 -7.32 5.05
N LEU A 205 -2.96 -6.83 3.87
CA LEU A 205 -3.31 -7.44 2.59
C LEU A 205 -2.70 -8.84 2.45
N LEU A 206 -1.40 -9.00 2.73
CA LEU A 206 -0.73 -10.30 2.67
C LEU A 206 -1.26 -11.28 3.72
N ASP A 207 -1.51 -10.83 4.96
CA ASP A 207 -2.13 -11.65 6.00
C ASP A 207 -3.48 -12.20 5.52
N ALA A 208 -4.30 -11.33 4.89
CA ALA A 208 -5.59 -11.73 4.36
C ALA A 208 -5.48 -12.71 3.17
N LEU A 209 -4.41 -12.63 2.38
CA LEU A 209 -4.13 -13.53 1.26
C LEU A 209 -3.79 -14.94 1.73
N HIS A 210 -2.96 -15.08 2.76
CA HIS A 210 -2.57 -16.40 3.30
C HIS A 210 -3.64 -17.02 4.20
N GLY A 211 -4.58 -16.21 4.69
CA GLY A 211 -5.69 -16.68 5.52
C GLY A 211 -5.26 -17.16 6.92
N ASP A 212 -4.04 -16.82 7.33
CA ASP A 212 -3.45 -17.22 8.60
C ASP A 212 -3.23 -16.00 9.49
N HIS A 213 -3.70 -16.08 10.72
CA HIS A 213 -3.57 -15.03 11.74
C HIS A 213 -2.26 -15.21 12.51
N ASP A 214 -1.10 -15.26 11.85
CA ASP A 214 0.16 -15.41 12.58
C ASP A 214 1.35 -14.80 11.85
N HIS A 215 1.39 -13.47 11.82
CA HIS A 215 2.63 -12.73 11.64
C HIS A 215 2.88 -11.89 12.90
N ALA A 216 3.71 -12.45 13.79
CA ALA A 216 4.34 -11.66 14.85
C ALA A 216 5.12 -10.52 14.19
N TRP A 217 4.63 -9.30 14.43
CA TRP A 217 5.12 -8.07 13.84
C TRP A 217 6.34 -7.55 14.61
N GLU A 218 7.43 -7.28 13.90
CA GLU A 218 8.51 -6.43 14.39
C GLU A 218 8.39 -5.03 13.75
N PRO A 219 8.39 -3.94 14.54
CA PRO A 219 8.45 -2.59 13.99
C PRO A 219 9.69 -2.43 13.13
N VAL A 220 9.54 -1.85 11.93
CA VAL A 220 10.69 -1.43 11.12
C VAL A 220 11.40 -0.31 11.87
N SER A 221 12.52 -0.63 12.51
CA SER A 221 13.38 0.36 13.15
C SER A 221 14.12 1.15 12.08
N ALA A 222 14.12 2.48 12.20
CA ALA A 222 15.01 3.31 11.41
C ALA A 222 16.46 2.88 11.67
N ALA A 223 17.24 2.60 10.62
CA ALA A 223 18.64 2.28 10.77
C ALA A 223 19.38 3.46 11.43
N PRO A 224 20.29 3.21 12.38
CA PRO A 224 21.19 4.25 12.87
C PRO A 224 21.98 4.83 11.68
N HIS A 225 22.15 6.15 11.64
CA HIS A 225 22.83 6.83 10.54
C HIS A 225 24.23 6.25 10.27
N GLY A 226 24.51 5.91 9.01
CA GLY A 226 25.83 5.46 8.56
C GLY A 226 25.82 4.84 7.17
N ALA A 227 26.44 5.54 6.22
CA ALA A 227 26.72 5.22 4.81
C ALA A 227 25.56 5.26 3.78
N PRO A 228 25.73 5.98 2.65
CA PRO A 228 24.77 6.03 1.55
C PRO A 228 24.66 4.68 0.83
N PRO A 229 23.48 4.34 0.26
CA PRO A 229 23.27 3.07 -0.45
C PRO A 229 23.85 3.06 -1.87
N PHE A 230 24.34 4.20 -2.37
CA PHE A 230 24.96 4.29 -3.68
C PHE A 230 26.44 4.60 -3.53
N ARG A 231 27.31 3.65 -3.88
CA ARG A 231 28.66 4.00 -4.32
C ARG A 231 28.50 4.81 -5.60
N SER A 232 28.94 6.07 -5.62
CA SER A 232 29.17 6.74 -6.90
C SER A 232 30.20 5.90 -7.67
N ARG A 233 29.84 5.50 -8.89
CA ARG A 233 30.86 5.20 -9.90
C ARG A 233 31.35 6.55 -10.44
N ALA A 234 32.66 6.61 -10.68
CA ALA A 234 33.47 7.73 -11.21
C ALA A 234 33.82 8.79 -10.15
N ASP A 235 35.08 9.17 -9.90
CA ASP A 235 36.38 8.94 -10.59
C ASP A 235 37.49 8.52 -9.61
#